data_AF-A0A953R0W8-F1
#
_entry.id   AF-A0A953R0W8-F1
#
_cell.length_a   1.000
_cell.length_b   1.000
_cell.length_c   1.000
_cell.angle_alpha   90.00
_cell.angle_beta   90.00
_cell.angle_gamma   90.00
#
_symmetry.space_group_name_H-M   'P 1'
#
loop_
_entity.id
_entity.type
_entity.pdbx_description
1 polymer ?
#
loop_
_entity_poly.entity_id
_entity_poly.type
_entity_poly.pdbx_seq_one_letter_code
_entity_poly.pdbx_strand_id
1 'polypeptide(L)'
;MKWNRSQSAAANARRLLPKLAEKYFEAGRKAAGKKRSPKALHRFRIATKRFRYSLELFQPIYGPTLDRRLEAVRGLQQNLGALSDYQTIRTLLSDDQALDARLRKAIRRTTREFQEGWKTFDSTGQLQRWKTYLGRAGSAGKTARR
;
A
#
# COMPACT_ATOMS: atom_id res chain seq x y z
N MET A 1 -7.12 -11.81 -11.63
CA MET A 1 -6.59 -10.97 -12.74
C MET A 1 -6.42 -11.87 -13.94
N LYS A 2 -6.94 -11.53 -15.12
CA LYS A 2 -6.71 -12.32 -16.34
C LYS A 2 -5.41 -11.82 -17.00
N TRP A 3 -4.33 -12.58 -16.87
CA TRP A 3 -3.07 -12.34 -17.57
C TRP A 3 -3.23 -12.74 -19.04
N ASN A 4 -2.81 -11.87 -19.96
CA ASN A 4 -2.84 -12.20 -21.39
C ASN A 4 -1.46 -12.69 -21.84
N ARG A 5 -1.35 -13.99 -22.13
CA ARG A 5 -0.09 -14.62 -22.56
C ARG A 5 0.40 -14.14 -23.94
N SER A 6 -0.48 -13.60 -24.79
CA SER A 6 -0.10 -13.05 -26.10
C SER A 6 0.46 -11.63 -26.04
N GLN A 7 0.49 -11.00 -24.86
CA GLN A 7 1.00 -9.65 -24.67
C GLN A 7 2.27 -9.64 -23.83
N SER A 8 3.14 -8.66 -24.07
CA SER A 8 4.34 -8.46 -23.25
C SER A 8 4.00 -8.20 -21.78
N ALA A 9 4.97 -8.47 -20.89
CA ALA A 9 4.83 -8.17 -19.46
C ALA A 9 4.50 -6.68 -19.23
N ALA A 10 5.10 -5.78 -20.01
CA ALA A 10 4.85 -4.34 -19.93
C ALA A 10 3.42 -3.97 -20.36
N ALA A 11 2.89 -4.58 -21.41
CA ALA A 11 1.51 -4.34 -21.85
C ALA A 11 0.50 -4.85 -20.79
N ASN A 12 0.74 -6.03 -20.21
CA ASN A 12 -0.07 -6.53 -19.11
C ASN A 12 0.01 -5.63 -17.87
N ALA A 13 1.21 -5.18 -17.49
CA ALA A 13 1.42 -4.30 -16.34
C ALA A 13 0.64 -2.98 -16.50
N ARG A 14 0.74 -2.32 -17.66
CA ARG A 14 0.03 -1.07 -17.95
C ARG A 14 -1.50 -1.21 -17.90
N ARG A 15 -2.03 -2.41 -18.18
CA ARG A 15 -3.47 -2.70 -18.09
C ARG A 15 -3.91 -3.06 -16.67
N LEU A 16 -3.08 -3.78 -15.91
CA LEU A 16 -3.46 -4.37 -14.63
C LEU A 16 -3.11 -3.49 -13.43
N LEU A 17 -1.96 -2.83 -13.43
CA LEU A 17 -1.48 -2.04 -12.30
C LEU A 17 -2.35 -0.80 -11.99
N PRO A 18 -2.92 -0.06 -12.96
CA PRO A 18 -3.87 1.00 -12.65
C PRO A 18 -5.12 0.50 -11.91
N LYS A 19 -5.64 -0.67 -12.29
CA LYS A 19 -6.79 -1.31 -11.62
C LYS A 19 -6.42 -1.81 -10.23
N LEU A 20 -5.18 -2.26 -10.04
CA LEU A 20 -4.66 -2.64 -8.73
C LEU A 20 -4.54 -1.42 -7.81
N ALA A 21 -4.02 -0.30 -8.32
CA ALA A 21 -3.92 0.96 -7.59
C ALA A 21 -5.32 1.46 -7.16
N GLU A 22 -6.31 1.42 -8.04
CA GLU A 22 -7.70 1.79 -7.71
C GLU A 22 -8.25 0.98 -6.54
N LYS A 23 -8.13 -0.35 -6.59
CA LYS A 23 -8.53 -1.24 -5.48
C LYS A 23 -7.75 -0.98 -4.20
N TYR A 24 -6.46 -0.66 -4.33
CA TYR A 24 -5.60 -0.33 -3.19
C TYR A 24 -6.08 0.95 -2.49
N PHE A 25 -6.35 2.00 -3.25
CA PHE A 25 -6.87 3.28 -2.76
C PHE A 25 -8.24 3.15 -2.11
N GLU A 26 -9.16 2.39 -2.71
CA GLU A 26 -10.46 2.09 -2.09
C GLU A 26 -10.34 1.37 -0.75
N ALA A 27 -9.45 0.37 -0.68
CA ALA A 27 -9.19 -0.36 0.57
C ALA A 27 -8.57 0.55 1.64
N GLY A 28 -7.66 1.44 1.25
CA GLY A 28 -7.02 2.38 2.18
C GLY A 28 -7.99 3.43 2.71
N ARG A 29 -8.87 4.00 1.87
CA ARG A 29 -9.95 4.90 2.32
C ARG A 29 -10.87 4.25 3.35
N LYS A 30 -11.23 2.97 3.13
CA LYS A 30 -12.02 2.20 4.11
C LYS A 30 -11.26 1.96 5.42
N ALA A 31 -9.96 1.69 5.34
CA ALA A 31 -9.11 1.42 6.49
C ALA A 31 -8.79 2.68 7.32
N ALA A 32 -8.62 3.84 6.68
CA ALA A 32 -8.31 5.11 7.31
C ALA A 32 -9.54 5.90 7.78
N GLY A 33 -10.74 5.54 7.31
CA GLY A 33 -11.99 6.22 7.64
C GLY A 33 -12.39 6.18 9.11
N LYS A 34 -13.37 7.03 9.49
CA LYS A 34 -13.86 7.18 10.89
C LYS A 34 -14.37 5.87 11.49
N LYS A 35 -15.11 5.05 10.72
CA LYS A 35 -15.65 3.75 11.15
C LYS A 35 -14.68 2.60 10.84
N ARG A 36 -13.44 2.71 11.30
CA ARG A 36 -12.40 1.69 11.09
C ARG A 36 -12.76 0.40 11.81
N SER A 37 -12.65 -0.74 11.12
CA SER A 37 -12.74 -2.07 11.73
C SER A 37 -11.40 -2.81 11.67
N PRO A 38 -11.13 -3.73 12.61
CA PRO A 38 -9.96 -4.62 12.53
C PRO A 38 -9.89 -5.38 11.20
N LYS A 39 -11.05 -5.81 10.69
CA LYS A 39 -11.19 -6.46 9.38
C LYS A 39 -10.75 -5.56 8.22
N ALA A 40 -11.10 -4.27 8.24
CA ALA A 40 -10.68 -3.31 7.23
C ALA A 40 -9.17 -3.09 7.25
N LEU A 41 -8.57 -2.90 8.44
CA LEU A 41 -7.11 -2.79 8.59
C LEU A 41 -6.38 -4.03 8.08
N HIS A 42 -6.83 -5.22 8.49
CA HIS A 42 -6.19 -6.47 8.08
C HIS A 42 -6.25 -6.67 6.57
N ARG A 43 -7.41 -6.43 5.95
CA ARG A 43 -7.57 -6.46 4.48
C ARG A 43 -6.64 -5.46 3.80
N PHE A 44 -6.52 -4.25 4.35
CA PHE A 44 -5.67 -3.23 3.77
C PHE A 44 -4.17 -3.52 3.93
N ARG A 45 -3.75 -4.15 5.04
CA ARG A 45 -2.39 -4.66 5.22
C ARG A 45 -2.02 -5.69 4.14
N ILE A 46 -2.92 -6.64 3.86
CA ILE A 46 -2.74 -7.61 2.77
C ILE A 46 -2.68 -6.90 1.43
N ALA A 47 -3.59 -5.95 1.17
CA ALA A 47 -3.60 -5.16 -0.06
C ALA A 47 -2.30 -4.37 -0.24
N THR A 48 -1.74 -3.80 0.83
CA THR A 48 -0.46 -3.07 0.83
C THR A 48 0.69 -3.96 0.43
N LYS A 49 0.83 -5.15 1.04
CA LYS A 49 1.87 -6.12 0.65
C LYS A 49 1.73 -6.53 -0.82
N ARG A 50 0.50 -6.87 -1.25
CA ARG A 50 0.23 -7.26 -2.64
C ARG A 50 0.54 -6.15 -3.63
N PHE A 51 0.21 -4.91 -3.28
CA PHE A 51 0.49 -3.76 -4.12
C PHE A 51 2.00 -3.53 -4.23
N ARG A 52 2.72 -3.48 -3.09
CA ARG A 52 4.18 -3.36 -3.06
C ARG A 52 4.87 -4.43 -3.90
N TYR A 53 4.56 -5.71 -3.65
CA TYR A 53 5.18 -6.82 -4.39
C TYR A 53 4.89 -6.76 -5.90
N SER A 54 3.69 -6.32 -6.28
CA SER A 54 3.38 -6.14 -7.71
C SER A 54 4.22 -5.02 -8.32
N LEU A 55 4.41 -3.91 -7.59
CA LEU A 55 5.24 -2.80 -8.05
C LEU A 55 6.73 -3.20 -8.11
N GLU A 56 7.26 -3.87 -7.09
CA GLU A 56 8.65 -4.38 -7.07
C GLU A 56 8.91 -5.33 -8.24
N LEU A 57 7.98 -6.26 -8.52
CA LEU A 57 8.09 -7.19 -9.64
C LEU A 57 8.19 -6.48 -11.00
N PHE A 58 7.45 -5.38 -11.18
CA PHE A 58 7.46 -4.63 -12.43
C PHE A 58 8.44 -3.44 -12.42
N GLN A 59 9.22 -3.24 -11.35
CA GLN A 59 10.20 -2.15 -11.26
C GLN A 59 11.17 -2.10 -12.45
N PRO A 60 11.70 -3.22 -13.00
CA PRO A 60 12.54 -3.18 -14.19
C PRO A 60 11.86 -2.60 -15.45
N ILE A 61 10.52 -2.59 -15.51
CA ILE A 61 9.74 -2.04 -16.62
C ILE A 61 9.50 -0.53 -16.47
N TYR A 62 9.34 -0.06 -15.23
CA TYR A 62 9.04 1.34 -14.90
C TYR A 62 10.29 2.17 -14.57
N GLY A 63 11.41 1.49 -14.31
CA GLY A 63 12.68 2.11 -13.95
C GLY A 63 12.69 2.73 -12.56
N PRO A 64 13.77 3.45 -12.21
CA PRO A 64 14.01 3.97 -10.85
C PRO A 64 12.98 5.03 -10.40
N THR A 65 12.19 5.58 -11.34
CA THR A 65 11.11 6.51 -10.99
C THR A 65 10.01 5.87 -10.14
N LEU A 66 9.91 4.53 -10.12
CA LEU A 66 8.98 3.80 -9.28
C LEU A 66 9.44 3.73 -7.81
N ASP A 67 10.72 3.97 -7.53
CA ASP A 67 11.30 3.79 -6.19
C ASP A 67 10.67 4.75 -5.17
N ARG A 68 10.49 6.02 -5.54
CA ARG A 68 9.80 7.02 -4.69
C ARG A 68 8.37 6.59 -4.33
N ARG A 69 7.69 5.91 -5.24
CA ARG A 69 6.34 5.38 -5.02
C ARG A 69 6.35 4.15 -4.13
N LEU A 70 7.34 3.28 -4.30
CA LEU A 70 7.56 2.13 -3.44
C LEU A 70 7.87 2.55 -2.00
N GLU A 71 8.70 3.57 -1.80
CA GLU A 71 8.99 4.11 -0.46
C GLU A 71 7.73 4.62 0.25
N ALA A 72 6.87 5.34 -0.45
CA ALA A 72 5.59 5.77 0.11
C ALA A 72 4.70 4.59 0.55
N VAL A 73 4.69 3.49 -0.22
CA VAL A 73 3.94 2.27 0.13
C VAL A 73 4.61 1.53 1.31
N ARG A 74 5.95 1.52 1.39
CA ARG A 74 6.71 0.92 2.50
C ARG A 74 6.43 1.65 3.82
N GLY A 75 6.37 2.98 3.81
CA GLY A 75 6.00 3.77 4.99
C GLY A 75 4.60 3.42 5.52
N LEU A 76 3.61 3.28 4.63
CA LEU A 76 2.27 2.80 5.02
C LEU A 76 2.31 1.37 5.57
N GLN A 77 3.11 0.49 4.96
CA GLN A 77 3.25 -0.89 5.41
C GLN A 77 3.82 -0.98 6.84
N GLN A 78 4.78 -0.12 7.19
CA GLN A 78 5.40 -0.10 8.53
C GLN A 78 4.37 0.20 9.62
N ASN A 79 3.54 1.23 9.42
CA ASN A 79 2.47 1.58 10.36
C ASN A 79 1.44 0.45 10.50
N LEU A 80 1.06 -0.19 9.40
CA LEU A 80 0.13 -1.32 9.40
C LEU A 80 0.72 -2.59 10.04
N GLY A 81 2.03 -2.78 9.94
CA GLY A 81 2.78 -3.84 10.62
C GLY A 81 2.70 -3.65 12.14
N ALA A 82 3.14 -2.50 12.63
CA ALA A 82 3.11 -2.17 14.06
C ALA A 82 1.70 -2.28 14.66
N LEU A 83 0.66 -1.82 13.95
CA LEU A 83 -0.73 -1.99 14.42
C LEU A 83 -1.14 -3.46 14.56
N SER A 84 -0.70 -4.32 13.63
CA SER A 84 -0.96 -5.76 13.70
C SER A 84 -0.23 -6.38 14.89
N ASP A 85 1.04 -6.02 15.08
CA ASP A 85 1.88 -6.58 16.14
C ASP A 85 1.34 -6.20 17.52
N TYR A 86 0.95 -4.94 17.73
CA TYR A 86 0.31 -4.52 18.99
C TYR A 86 -1.01 -5.25 19.25
N GLN A 87 -1.79 -5.56 18.21
CA GLN A 87 -3.02 -6.34 18.37
C GLN A 87 -2.72 -7.78 18.81
N THR A 88 -1.71 -8.42 18.20
CA THR A 88 -1.27 -9.76 18.57
C THR A 88 -0.70 -9.79 19.99
N ILE A 89 0.13 -8.84 20.37
CA ILE A 89 0.69 -8.76 21.73
C ILE A 89 -0.44 -8.55 22.74
N ARG A 90 -1.43 -7.70 22.44
CA ARG A 90 -2.58 -7.46 23.31
C ARG A 90 -3.45 -8.70 23.53
N THR A 91 -3.55 -9.59 22.54
CA THR A 91 -4.25 -10.88 22.71
C THR A 91 -3.48 -11.88 23.57
N LEU A 92 -2.15 -11.75 23.66
CA LEU A 92 -1.31 -12.63 24.47
C LEU A 92 -1.17 -12.16 25.92
N LEU A 93 -1.26 -10.85 26.16
CA LEU A 93 -0.99 -10.21 27.45
C LEU A 93 -2.25 -9.56 28.06
N SER A 94 -3.43 -10.14 27.81
CA SER A 94 -4.71 -9.55 28.24
C SER A 94 -4.86 -9.40 29.75
N ASP A 95 -4.08 -10.14 30.53
CA ASP A 95 -4.23 -10.27 31.98
C ASP A 95 -3.38 -9.25 32.75
N ASP A 96 -2.45 -8.56 32.08
CA ASP A 96 -1.65 -7.47 32.65
C ASP A 96 -2.26 -6.10 32.28
N GLN A 97 -2.91 -5.47 33.27
CA GLN A 97 -3.59 -4.19 33.09
C GLN A 97 -2.63 -3.03 32.72
N ALA A 98 -1.41 -3.02 33.27
CA ALA A 98 -0.43 -1.97 33.02
C ALA A 98 0.09 -2.06 31.57
N LEU A 99 0.37 -3.27 31.09
CA LEU A 99 0.76 -3.51 29.71
C LEU A 99 -0.38 -3.25 28.73
N ASP A 100 -1.62 -3.67 29.02
CA ASP A 100 -2.79 -3.35 28.17
C ASP A 100 -2.97 -1.83 28.01
N ALA A 101 -2.82 -1.05 29.09
CA ALA A 101 -2.89 0.41 29.03
C ALA A 101 -1.81 1.01 28.10
N ARG A 102 -0.56 0.51 28.18
CA ARG A 102 0.54 0.92 27.30
C ARG A 102 0.26 0.56 25.84
N LEU A 103 -0.22 -0.66 25.58
CA LEU A 103 -0.58 -1.14 24.24
C LEU A 103 -1.70 -0.31 23.62
N ARG A 104 -2.74 0.04 24.39
CA ARG A 104 -3.82 0.94 23.92
C ARG A 104 -3.28 2.31 23.53
N LYS A 105 -2.33 2.88 24.28
CA LYS A 105 -1.67 4.15 23.94
C LYS A 105 -0.87 4.03 22.64
N ALA A 106 -0.09 2.96 22.48
CA ALA A 106 0.68 2.69 21.27
C ALA A 106 -0.23 2.51 20.04
N ILE A 107 -1.28 1.69 20.14
CA ILE A 107 -2.27 1.48 19.07
C ILE A 107 -2.92 2.80 18.65
N ARG A 108 -3.31 3.65 19.61
CA ARG A 108 -3.90 4.97 19.32
C ARG A 108 -2.93 5.88 18.57
N ARG A 109 -1.67 5.96 19.02
CA ARG A 109 -0.63 6.77 18.36
C ARG A 109 -0.39 6.29 16.93
N THR A 110 -0.11 5.01 16.74
CA THR A 110 0.18 4.45 15.41
C THR A 110 -1.03 4.49 14.49
N THR A 111 -2.25 4.45 15.03
CA THR A 111 -3.46 4.70 14.22
C THR A 111 -3.48 6.12 13.66
N ARG A 112 -3.10 7.13 14.45
CA ARG A 112 -3.05 8.53 13.99
C ARG A 112 -1.96 8.72 12.95
N GLU A 113 -0.76 8.22 13.21
CA GLU A 113 0.37 8.23 12.25
C GLU A 113 -0.03 7.57 10.91
N PHE A 114 -0.72 6.43 10.99
CA PHE A 114 -1.27 5.76 9.80
C PHE A 114 -2.28 6.66 9.06
N GLN A 115 -3.23 7.27 9.77
CA GLN A 115 -4.25 8.12 9.15
C GLN A 115 -3.66 9.37 8.52
N GLU A 116 -2.69 10.01 9.16
CA GLU A 116 -1.96 11.16 8.64
C GLU A 116 -1.13 10.78 7.41
N GLY A 117 -0.36 9.69 7.49
CA GLY A 117 0.36 9.14 6.35
C GLY A 117 -0.56 8.80 5.19
N TRP A 118 -1.74 8.21 5.46
CA TRP A 118 -2.74 7.92 4.44
C TRP A 118 -3.33 9.18 3.81
N LYS A 119 -3.62 10.23 4.57
CA LYS A 119 -4.10 11.51 4.02
C LYS A 119 -3.10 12.13 3.04
N THR A 120 -1.81 12.07 3.37
CA THR A 120 -0.74 12.54 2.48
C THR A 120 -0.66 11.67 1.22
N PHE A 121 -0.75 10.35 1.40
CA PHE A 121 -0.70 9.37 0.31
C PHE A 121 -1.90 9.44 -0.66
N ASP A 122 -3.12 9.62 -0.14
CA ASP A 122 -4.38 9.77 -0.89
C ASP A 122 -4.86 11.24 -0.89
N SER A 123 -3.91 12.15 -1.16
CA SER A 123 -4.23 13.57 -1.39
C SER A 123 -4.92 13.78 -2.75
N THR A 124 -5.57 14.92 -2.93
CA THR A 124 -6.38 15.23 -4.12
C THR A 124 -5.66 14.89 -5.43
N GLY A 125 -6.30 14.06 -6.24
CA GLY A 125 -5.79 13.61 -7.54
C GLY A 125 -4.69 12.53 -7.50
N GLN A 126 -4.27 12.04 -6.33
CA GLN A 126 -3.21 11.02 -6.25
C GLN A 126 -3.57 9.73 -6.97
N LEU A 127 -4.79 9.23 -6.79
CA LEU A 127 -5.25 8.03 -7.49
C LEU A 127 -5.09 8.20 -9.01
N GLN A 128 -5.49 9.35 -9.56
CA GLN A 128 -5.36 9.60 -10.99
C GLN A 128 -3.89 9.70 -11.41
N ARG A 129 -3.01 10.34 -10.63
CA ARG A 129 -1.57 10.38 -10.89
C ARG A 129 -0.96 8.98 -10.90
N TRP A 130 -1.35 8.11 -9.97
CA TRP A 130 -0.94 6.71 -9.93
C TRP A 130 -1.43 5.93 -11.17
N LYS A 131 -2.72 6.06 -11.52
CA LYS A 131 -3.29 5.40 -12.71
C LYS A 131 -2.59 5.85 -14.00
N THR A 132 -2.36 7.16 -14.17
CA THR A 132 -1.66 7.72 -15.33
C THR A 132 -0.22 7.23 -15.40
N TYR A 133 0.53 7.29 -14.30
CA TYR A 133 1.91 6.81 -14.25
C TYR A 133 2.01 5.33 -14.61
N LEU A 134 1.21 4.49 -13.95
CA LEU A 134 1.20 3.04 -14.16
C LEU A 134 0.70 2.68 -15.57
N GLY A 135 -0.17 3.49 -16.18
CA GLY A 135 -0.66 3.28 -17.55
C GLY A 135 0.34 3.69 -18.64
N ARG A 136 1.19 4.71 -18.40
CA ARG A 136 2.04 5.32 -19.44
C ARG A 136 3.50 4.85 -19.42
N ALA A 137 4.10 4.67 -18.24
CA ALA A 137 5.56 4.72 -18.06
C ALA A 137 6.39 3.54 -18.63
N GLY A 138 5.84 2.69 -19.51
CA GLY A 138 6.65 1.68 -20.18
C GLY A 138 7.23 2.09 -21.54
N SER A 139 7.16 3.38 -21.93
CA SER A 139 7.79 3.90 -23.15
C SER A 139 9.21 4.43 -22.94
N ALA A 140 9.69 4.57 -21.70
CA ALA A 140 11.00 5.14 -21.40
C ALA A 140 12.20 4.17 -21.56
N GLY A 141 11.96 2.95 -22.05
CA GLY A 141 13.01 1.94 -22.27
C GLY A 141 13.63 1.91 -23.67
N LYS A 142 13.36 2.89 -24.55
CA LYS A 142 13.91 2.94 -25.92
C LYS A 142 15.15 3.84 -26.10
N THR A 143 15.77 4.32 -25.02
CA THR A 143 16.96 5.18 -25.12
C THR A 143 18.07 4.73 -24.19
N ALA A 144 18.61 3.54 -24.44
CA ALA A 144 19.96 3.15 -24.03
C ALA A 144 20.48 2.12 -25.04
N ARG A 145 20.74 2.60 -26.26
CA ARG A 145 21.59 1.92 -27.23
C ARG A 145 22.83 2.79 -27.36
N ARG A 146 23.90 2.38 -26.68
CA ARG A 146 25.30 2.67 -27.00
C ARG A 146 26.17 1.75 -26.15
#